data_AF-A0A7S2Z028-F1
#
_entry.id   AF-A0A7S2Z028-F1
#
_cell.length_a   1.000
_cell.length_b   1.000
_cell.length_c   1.000
_cell.angle_alpha   90.00
_cell.angle_beta   90.00
_cell.angle_gamma   90.00
#
_symmetry.space_group_name_H-M   'P 1'
#
loop_
_entity.id
_entity.type
_entity.pdbx_description
1 polymer ?
#
loop_
_entity_poly.entity_id
_entity_poly.type
_entity_poly.pdbx_seq_one_letter_code
_entity_poly.pdbx_strand_id
1 'polypeptide(L)'
;FLLVKAIDDASHDSNLGLKVRFIEAADLMVGQLVRHLQPHGRCGLIVTGDHSTPVLYGDHSCEPVPFLATFTDNVWREYVSRYGEAEVIAMTDVEIEPPAEHAGVPEHASLRAASKDGNNDDTGAKLAFNEVSAARGYLGRFPGCEVMPSF
;
A
#
# COMPACT_ATOMS: atom_id res chain seq x y z
N PHE A 1 1.42 -10.10 14.77
CA PHE A 1 0.88 -10.44 13.44
C PHE A 1 -0.47 -9.76 13.31
N LEU A 2 -0.75 -9.16 12.16
CA LEU A 2 -1.99 -8.42 11.88
C LEU A 2 -2.47 -8.84 10.48
N LEU A 3 -3.74 -9.24 10.37
CA LEU A 3 -4.37 -9.65 9.12
C LEU A 3 -5.54 -8.72 8.82
N VAL A 4 -5.62 -8.20 7.59
CA VAL A 4 -6.69 -7.31 7.13
C VAL A 4 -7.51 -8.05 6.06
N LYS A 5 -8.62 -8.67 6.45
CA LYS A 5 -9.47 -9.49 5.56
C LYS A 5 -10.31 -8.69 4.58
N ALA A 6 -10.68 -7.45 4.91
CA ALA A 6 -11.61 -6.65 4.11
C ALA A 6 -11.16 -6.39 2.65
N ILE A 7 -9.85 -6.42 2.37
CA ILE A 7 -9.29 -6.27 1.01
C ILE A 7 -9.66 -7.47 0.12
N ASP A 8 -9.71 -8.66 0.71
CA ASP A 8 -10.06 -9.91 0.05
C ASP A 8 -11.56 -9.98 -0.24
N ASP A 9 -12.40 -9.66 0.75
CA ASP A 9 -13.86 -9.62 0.59
C ASP A 9 -14.28 -8.64 -0.53
N ALA A 10 -13.68 -7.45 -0.57
CA ALA A 10 -13.93 -6.48 -1.65
C ALA A 10 -13.52 -7.01 -3.04
N SER A 11 -12.55 -7.93 -3.10
CA SER A 11 -12.15 -8.57 -4.35
C SER A 11 -13.15 -9.63 -4.78
N HIS A 12 -13.66 -10.44 -3.84
CA HIS A 12 -14.72 -11.43 -4.10
C HIS A 12 -16.01 -10.77 -4.61
N ASP A 13 -16.34 -9.59 -4.11
CA ASP A 13 -17.51 -8.80 -4.55
C ASP A 13 -17.28 -8.06 -5.89
N SER A 14 -16.13 -8.26 -6.54
CA SER A 14 -15.70 -7.54 -7.74
C SER A 14 -15.73 -6.00 -7.57
N ASN A 15 -15.55 -5.50 -6.34
CA ASN A 15 -15.62 -4.08 -6.02
C ASN A 15 -14.22 -3.44 -6.00
N LEU A 16 -13.76 -3.02 -7.18
CA LEU A 16 -12.46 -2.36 -7.36
C LEU A 16 -12.31 -1.12 -6.47
N GLY A 17 -13.34 -0.27 -6.39
CA GLY A 17 -13.28 0.97 -5.63
C GLY A 17 -13.09 0.72 -4.13
N LEU A 18 -13.79 -0.29 -3.60
CA LEU A 18 -13.68 -0.68 -2.20
C LEU A 18 -12.33 -1.34 -1.90
N LYS A 19 -11.83 -2.21 -2.79
CA LYS A 19 -10.51 -2.83 -2.66
C LYS A 19 -9.40 -1.78 -2.56
N VAL A 20 -9.39 -0.80 -3.46
CA VAL A 20 -8.41 0.29 -3.45
C VAL A 20 -8.45 1.06 -2.13
N ARG A 21 -9.64 1.41 -1.64
CA ARG A 21 -9.79 2.15 -0.38
C ARG A 21 -9.34 1.36 0.83
N PHE A 22 -9.58 0.05 0.87
CA PHE A 22 -9.06 -0.78 1.95
C PHE A 22 -7.53 -0.91 1.92
N ILE A 23 -6.93 -0.93 0.73
CA ILE A 23 -5.46 -0.88 0.58
C ILE A 23 -4.91 0.47 1.10
N GLU A 24 -5.55 1.59 0.75
CA GLU A 24 -5.18 2.93 1.25
C GLU A 24 -5.36 3.06 2.77
N ALA A 25 -6.45 2.52 3.31
CA ALA A 25 -6.67 2.41 4.75
C ALA A 25 -5.56 1.60 5.44
N ALA A 26 -5.13 0.50 4.83
CA ALA A 26 -3.99 -0.28 5.33
C ALA A 26 -2.68 0.52 5.29
N ASP A 27 -2.44 1.35 4.26
CA ASP A 27 -1.27 2.26 4.20
C ASP A 27 -1.25 3.24 5.38
N LEU A 28 -2.40 3.87 5.68
CA LEU A 28 -2.55 4.77 6.82
C LEU A 28 -2.27 4.04 8.14
N MET A 29 -2.89 2.87 8.32
CA MET A 29 -2.69 2.03 9.50
C MET A 29 -1.21 1.66 9.70
N VAL A 30 -0.50 1.25 8.65
CA VAL A 30 0.93 0.93 8.71
C VAL A 30 1.75 2.18 9.08
N GLY A 31 1.42 3.34 8.52
CA GLY A 31 2.05 4.61 8.89
C GLY A 31 1.89 4.95 10.38
N GLN A 32 0.68 4.77 10.92
CA GLN A 32 0.41 4.94 12.35
C GLN A 32 1.21 3.95 13.20
N LEU A 33 1.22 2.66 12.82
CA LEU A 33 1.99 1.63 13.51
C LEU A 33 3.49 1.97 13.57
N VAL A 34 4.08 2.42 12.46
CA VAL A 34 5.50 2.81 12.44
C VAL A 34 5.79 3.95 13.41
N ARG A 35 4.93 4.99 13.45
CA ARG A 35 5.10 6.13 14.36
C ARG A 35 5.00 5.69 15.83
N HIS A 36 4.07 4.80 16.16
CA HIS A 36 3.90 4.26 17.52
C HIS A 36 5.03 3.31 17.93
N LEU A 37 5.61 2.57 16.99
CA LEU A 37 6.70 1.64 17.27
C LEU A 37 8.07 2.33 17.38
N GLN A 38 8.26 3.49 16.76
CA GLN A 38 9.56 4.17 16.72
C GLN A 38 10.18 4.42 18.11
N PRO A 39 9.44 4.90 19.13
CA PRO A 39 9.98 5.12 20.48
C PRO A 39 10.44 3.83 21.17
N HIS A 40 9.96 2.66 20.73
CA HIS A 40 10.28 1.36 21.32
C HIS A 40 11.51 0.70 20.67
N GLY A 41 12.15 1.38 19.71
CA GLY A 41 13.36 0.92 19.06
C GLY A 41 13.12 0.34 17.67
N ARG A 42 14.14 -0.35 17.16
CA ARG A 42 14.15 -0.87 15.79
C ARG A 42 13.34 -2.16 15.70
N CYS A 43 12.30 -2.17 14.88
CA CYS A 43 11.47 -3.36 14.62
C CYS A 43 11.58 -3.76 13.14
N GLY A 44 11.56 -5.07 12.87
CA GLY A 44 11.34 -5.58 11.52
C GLY A 44 9.87 -5.42 11.13
N LEU A 45 9.62 -4.92 9.93
CA LEU A 45 8.30 -4.79 9.33
C LEU A 45 8.25 -5.63 8.06
N ILE A 46 7.26 -6.52 7.98
CA ILE A 46 6.98 -7.33 6.80
C ILE A 46 5.53 -7.09 6.39
N VAL A 47 5.30 -6.80 5.12
CA VAL A 47 3.96 -6.59 4.53
C VAL A 47 3.84 -7.48 3.30
N THR A 48 2.78 -8.29 3.26
CA THR A 48 2.49 -9.21 2.15
C THR A 48 1.00 -9.58 2.18
N GLY A 49 0.50 -10.09 1.05
CA GLY A 49 -0.72 -10.91 1.02
C GLY A 49 -0.41 -12.37 1.36
N ASP A 50 -1.43 -13.13 1.74
CA ASP A 50 -1.38 -14.60 1.87
C ASP A 50 -1.74 -15.31 0.56
N HIS A 51 -2.61 -14.72 -0.25
CA HIS A 51 -2.92 -15.14 -1.62
C HIS A 51 -3.32 -13.96 -2.51
N SER A 52 -3.44 -14.22 -3.82
CA SER A 52 -4.00 -13.28 -4.79
C SER A 52 -5.51 -13.50 -4.90
N THR A 53 -6.28 -12.41 -4.94
CA THR A 53 -7.72 -12.41 -5.25
C THR A 53 -8.00 -11.29 -6.26
N PRO A 54 -7.86 -11.53 -7.57
CA PRO A 54 -8.05 -10.51 -8.59
C PRO A 54 -9.54 -10.14 -8.71
N VAL A 55 -9.85 -8.84 -8.68
CA VAL A 55 -11.23 -8.30 -8.79
C VAL A 55 -11.93 -8.78 -10.06
N LEU A 56 -11.17 -9.01 -11.14
CA LEU A 56 -11.67 -9.44 -12.45
C LEU A 56 -12.37 -10.79 -12.42
N TYR A 57 -11.93 -11.72 -11.57
CA TYR A 57 -12.49 -13.06 -11.47
C TYR A 57 -13.22 -13.28 -10.13
N GLY A 58 -12.91 -12.47 -9.11
CA GLY A 58 -13.59 -12.52 -7.82
C GLY A 58 -13.31 -13.78 -7.01
N ASP A 59 -12.20 -14.46 -7.28
CA ASP A 59 -11.80 -15.69 -6.57
C ASP A 59 -10.29 -15.75 -6.39
N HIS A 60 -9.85 -16.62 -5.50
CA HIS A 60 -8.45 -16.84 -5.22
C HIS A 60 -7.72 -17.36 -6.46
N SER A 61 -6.45 -16.98 -6.57
CA SER A 61 -5.64 -17.32 -7.72
C SER A 61 -4.17 -17.52 -7.33
N CYS A 62 -3.38 -18.03 -8.28
CA CYS A 62 -2.00 -18.47 -8.03
C CYS A 62 -0.95 -17.43 -8.45
N GLU A 63 -1.36 -16.23 -8.85
CA GLU A 63 -0.45 -15.13 -9.13
C GLU A 63 0.36 -14.81 -7.86
N PRO A 64 1.66 -14.52 -8.00
CA PRO A 64 2.51 -14.20 -6.86
C PRO A 64 2.01 -12.95 -6.13
N VAL A 65 2.11 -12.96 -4.80
CA VAL A 65 1.77 -11.82 -3.96
C VAL A 65 2.97 -10.88 -3.79
N PRO A 66 2.78 -9.56 -3.80
CA PRO A 66 3.84 -8.61 -3.45
C PRO A 66 4.32 -8.83 -2.02
N PHE A 67 5.63 -8.78 -1.81
CA PHE A 67 6.28 -8.94 -0.52
C PHE A 67 7.22 -7.76 -0.24
N LEU A 68 7.20 -7.26 0.99
CA LEU A 68 8.11 -6.23 1.48
C LEU A 68 8.66 -6.64 2.85
N ALA A 69 9.97 -6.51 3.03
CA ALA A 69 10.62 -6.57 4.33
C ALA A 69 11.53 -5.35 4.51
N THR A 70 11.37 -4.64 5.63
CA THR A 70 12.20 -3.48 5.99
C THR A 70 12.29 -3.36 7.51
N PHE A 71 12.98 -2.35 7.99
CA PHE A 71 12.94 -1.97 9.39
C PHE A 71 12.17 -0.65 9.56
N THR A 72 11.50 -0.48 10.70
CA THR A 72 10.68 0.71 11.00
C THR A 72 11.47 2.02 10.96
N ASP A 73 12.78 1.98 11.24
CA ASP A 73 13.67 3.14 11.18
C ASP A 73 13.95 3.64 9.76
N ASN A 74 13.86 2.77 8.75
CA ASN A 74 13.94 3.20 7.35
C ASN A 74 12.67 3.97 6.97
N VAL A 75 11.51 3.48 7.41
CA VAL A 75 10.22 4.12 7.15
C VAL A 75 10.13 5.47 7.85
N TRP A 76 10.52 5.52 9.12
CA TRP A 76 10.56 6.76 9.89
C TRP A 76 11.45 7.82 9.23
N ARG A 77 12.66 7.45 8.79
CA ARG A 77 13.58 8.36 8.12
C ARG A 77 12.99 8.95 6.84
N GLU A 78 12.28 8.16 6.05
CA GLU A 78 11.56 8.66 4.88
C GLU A 78 10.49 9.67 5.28
N TYR A 79 9.68 9.39 6.31
CA TYR A 79 8.66 10.31 6.81
C TYR A 79 9.27 11.64 7.28
N VAL A 80 10.33 11.58 8.09
CA VAL A 80 11.05 12.76 8.59
C VAL A 80 11.66 13.56 7.43
N SER A 81 12.20 12.90 6.42
CA SER A 81 12.75 13.56 5.24
C SER A 81 11.70 14.34 4.42
N ARG A 82 10.41 14.04 4.59
CA ARG A 82 9.31 14.62 3.78
C ARG A 82 8.58 15.74 4.49
N TYR A 83 8.17 15.45 5.71
CA TYR A 83 7.30 16.33 6.50
C TYR A 83 8.11 17.07 7.58
N GLY A 84 9.35 16.64 7.85
CA GLY A 84 10.13 17.17 8.95
C GLY A 84 9.77 16.49 10.28
N GLU A 85 10.78 16.39 11.16
CA GLU A 85 10.67 15.63 12.40
C GLU A 85 9.58 16.16 13.34
N ALA A 86 9.50 17.49 13.49
CA ALA A 86 8.50 18.13 14.34
C ALA A 86 7.06 17.86 13.88
N GLU A 87 6.81 17.84 12.56
CA GLU A 87 5.48 17.53 12.02
C GLU A 87 5.12 16.06 12.22
N VAL A 88 6.06 15.14 11.93
CA VAL A 88 5.81 13.70 12.11
C VAL A 88 5.52 13.34 13.56
N ILE A 89 6.20 13.98 14.51
CA ILE A 89 5.94 13.82 15.96
C ILE A 89 4.58 14.40 16.34
N ALA A 90 4.20 15.55 15.76
CA ALA A 90 2.92 16.21 16.04
C ALA A 90 1.73 15.58 15.30
N MET A 91 1.95 14.72 14.29
CA MET A 91 0.89 14.05 13.55
C MET A 91 0.00 13.25 14.51
N THR A 92 -1.29 13.55 14.50
CA THR A 92 -2.29 12.78 15.24
C THR A 92 -2.70 11.56 14.44
N ASP A 93 -3.18 10.56 15.15
CA ASP A 93 -3.83 9.43 14.51
C ASP A 93 -5.08 9.87 13.77
N VAL A 94 -5.27 9.32 12.58
CA VAL A 94 -6.47 9.49 11.77
C VAL A 94 -7.38 8.31 12.08
N GLU A 95 -8.65 8.58 12.35
CA GLU A 95 -9.65 7.51 12.40
C GLU A 95 -9.84 6.94 10.99
N ILE A 96 -9.60 5.65 10.85
CA ILE A 96 -9.79 4.94 9.59
C ILE A 96 -11.27 4.55 9.52
N GLU A 97 -12.08 5.39 8.90
CA GLU A 97 -13.50 5.09 8.69
C GLU A 97 -13.69 3.96 7.68
N PRO A 98 -14.68 3.07 7.88
CA PRO A 98 -15.01 2.07 6.89
C PRO A 98 -15.44 2.76 5.58
N PRO A 99 -14.88 2.37 4.43
CA PRO A 99 -15.25 2.98 3.16
C PRO A 99 -16.72 2.73 2.87
N ALA A 100 -17.42 3.73 2.33
CA ALA A 100 -18.83 3.61 1.97
C ALA A 100 -19.04 2.47 0.95
N GLU A 101 -20.08 1.64 1.13
CA GLU A 101 -20.37 0.45 0.31
C GLU A 101 -20.48 0.75 -1.20
N HIS A 102 -20.85 1.98 -1.57
CA HIS A 102 -21.07 2.43 -2.96
C HIS A 102 -19.95 3.36 -3.45
N ALA A 103 -18.78 3.29 -2.85
CA ALA A 103 -17.65 4.12 -3.25
C ALA A 103 -17.26 3.87 -4.71
N GLY A 104 -17.48 4.87 -5.56
CA GLY A 104 -16.96 4.87 -6.93
C GLY A 104 -15.45 4.64 -6.96
N VAL A 105 -14.99 4.04 -8.05
CA VAL A 105 -13.57 3.82 -8.32
C VAL A 105 -12.83 5.17 -8.23
N PRO A 106 -11.80 5.32 -7.37
CA PRO A 106 -10.99 6.54 -7.31
C PRO A 106 -10.45 6.90 -8.70
N GLU A 107 -10.34 8.19 -9.04
CA GLU A 107 -9.93 8.63 -10.40
C GLU A 107 -8.59 8.00 -10.85
N HIS A 108 -7.68 7.77 -9.90
CA HIS A 108 -6.38 7.11 -10.09
C HIS A 108 -6.44 5.60 -10.34
N ALA A 109 -7.55 4.93 -10.02
CA ALA A 109 -7.75 3.49 -10.21
C ALA A 109 -8.29 3.14 -11.61
N SER A 110 -8.44 4.13 -12.50
CA SER A 110 -8.70 3.89 -13.92
C SER A 110 -7.50 3.15 -14.54
N LEU A 111 -7.63 1.84 -14.74
CA LEU A 111 -6.72 1.03 -15.56
C LEU A 111 -6.76 1.54 -17.01
N ARG A 112 -6.06 2.65 -17.30
CA ARG A 112 -5.78 3.02 -18.69
C ARG A 112 -4.82 1.99 -19.24
N ALA A 113 -5.31 1.20 -20.20
CA ALA A 113 -4.49 0.34 -21.05
C ALA A 113 -3.23 1.10 -21.46
N ALA A 114 -2.07 0.51 -21.22
CA ALA A 114 -0.77 1.15 -21.40
C ALA A 114 -0.62 1.75 -22.80
N SER A 115 -0.84 3.07 -22.92
CA SER A 115 -0.36 3.84 -24.06
C SER A 115 1.12 4.09 -23.84
N LYS A 116 1.94 3.54 -24.74
CA LYS A 116 3.34 3.88 -24.91
C LYS A 116 3.43 5.38 -25.21
N ASP A 117 3.70 6.20 -24.21
CA ASP A 117 4.34 7.49 -24.44
C ASP A 117 5.20 7.84 -23.23
N GLY A 118 6.47 8.08 -23.54
CA GLY A 118 7.52 8.32 -22.57
C GLY A 118 7.37 9.66 -21.86
N ASN A 119 8.15 9.75 -20.79
CA ASN A 119 8.43 10.93 -20.00
C ASN A 119 7.31 11.35 -19.03
N ASN A 120 7.42 10.88 -17.79
CA ASN A 120 7.01 11.69 -16.64
C ASN A 120 7.81 11.28 -15.40
N ASP A 121 8.35 12.30 -14.75
CA ASP A 121 9.15 12.27 -13.55
C ASP A 121 8.32 11.69 -12.38
N ASP A 122 8.42 10.38 -12.19
CA ASP A 122 7.65 9.58 -11.23
C ASP A 122 8.25 9.63 -9.82
N THR A 123 8.38 10.84 -9.28
CA THR A 123 8.84 11.05 -7.90
C THR A 123 7.68 10.97 -6.90
N GLY A 124 6.43 11.13 -7.35
CA GLY A 124 5.22 11.10 -6.53
C GLY A 124 4.67 9.69 -6.22
N ALA A 125 4.70 8.73 -7.16
CA ALA A 125 4.07 7.41 -6.96
C ALA A 125 4.88 6.45 -6.06
N LYS A 126 6.10 6.83 -5.69
CA LYS A 126 6.99 6.02 -4.86
C LYS A 126 6.50 5.87 -3.42
N LEU A 127 5.35 6.43 -3.05
CA LEU A 127 5.09 6.89 -1.68
C LEU A 127 3.69 6.66 -1.15
N ALA A 128 2.93 5.76 -1.73
CA ALA A 128 1.70 5.27 -1.13
C ALA A 128 1.57 3.81 -1.51
N PHE A 129 1.25 2.96 -0.54
CA PHE A 129 0.81 1.62 -0.86
C PHE A 129 -0.57 1.70 -1.50
N ASN A 130 -0.59 1.63 -2.84
CA ASN A 130 -1.81 1.63 -3.64
C ASN A 130 -1.76 0.46 -4.63
N GLU A 131 -2.92 0.06 -5.14
CA GLU A 131 -3.05 -1.10 -6.02
C GLU A 131 -2.23 -0.95 -7.32
N VAL A 132 -2.19 0.24 -7.92
CA VAL A 132 -1.46 0.49 -9.18
C VAL A 132 0.05 0.33 -8.96
N SER A 133 0.58 0.87 -7.87
CA SER A 133 1.97 0.74 -7.46
C SER A 133 2.32 -0.73 -7.18
N ALA A 134 1.47 -1.44 -6.42
CA ALA A 134 1.64 -2.87 -6.15
C ALA A 134 1.63 -3.72 -7.44
N ALA A 135 0.67 -3.48 -8.34
CA ALA A 135 0.54 -4.19 -9.61
C ALA A 135 1.72 -3.94 -10.57
N ARG A 136 2.37 -2.77 -10.48
CA ARG A 136 3.58 -2.46 -11.26
C ARG A 136 4.88 -2.95 -10.62
N GLY A 137 4.81 -3.63 -9.47
CA GLY A 137 5.98 -4.07 -8.71
C GLY A 137 6.75 -2.94 -8.02
N TYR A 138 6.22 -1.71 -8.06
CA TYR A 138 6.76 -0.56 -7.33
C TYR A 138 6.03 -0.48 -6.01
N LEU A 139 6.51 -1.18 -4.99
CA LEU A 139 5.94 -1.04 -3.64
C LEU A 139 6.35 0.33 -3.09
N GLY A 140 5.54 1.33 -3.44
CA GLY A 140 5.77 2.73 -3.17
C GLY A 140 5.78 3.03 -1.69
N ARG A 141 6.96 2.96 -1.07
CA ARG A 141 7.48 3.88 -0.04
C ARG A 141 8.94 3.58 0.33
N PHE A 142 9.52 2.47 -0.16
CA PHE A 142 10.79 1.97 0.36
C PHE A 142 11.75 1.56 -0.74
N PRO A 143 13.06 1.91 -0.63
CA PRO A 143 14.07 1.43 -1.56
C PRO A 143 14.09 -0.11 -1.49
N GLY A 144 13.57 -0.74 -2.54
CA GLY A 144 13.44 -2.18 -2.65
C GLY A 144 14.81 -2.84 -2.79
N CYS A 145 15.28 -3.47 -1.73
CA CYS A 145 16.00 -4.72 -1.89
C CYS A 145 14.95 -5.80 -2.19
N GLU A 146 15.05 -6.38 -3.39
CA GLU A 146 14.34 -7.59 -3.83
C GLU A 146 12.90 -7.43 -4.34
N VAL A 147 12.73 -6.68 -5.44
CA VAL A 147 11.69 -7.01 -6.44
C VAL A 147 12.21 -8.21 -7.23
N MET A 148 11.69 -9.41 -6.97
CA MET A 148 12.02 -10.59 -7.78
C MET A 148 11.40 -10.44 -9.19
N PRO A 149 12.20 -10.46 -10.27
CA PRO A 149 11.67 -10.68 -11.60
C PRO A 149 11.34 -12.18 -11.73
N SER A 150 10.08 -12.51 -12.04
CA SER A 150 9.73 -13.85 -12.51
C SER A 150 10.36 -14.07 -13.88
N PHE A 151 11.18 -15.12 -14.00
CA PHE A 151 11.69 -15.65 -15.28
C PHE A 151 10.59 -16.35 -16.08
#